data_AF-A0A6N6MGV9-F1
#
_entry.id   AF-A0A6N6MGV9-F1
#
_cell.length_a   1.000
_cell.length_b   1.000
_cell.length_c   1.000
_cell.angle_alpha   90.00
_cell.angle_beta   90.00
_cell.angle_gamma   90.00
#
_symmetry.space_group_name_H-M   'P 1'
#
loop_
_entity.id
_entity.type
_entity.pdbx_description
1 polymer ?
#
loop_
_entity_poly.entity_id
_entity_poly.type
_entity_poly.pdbx_seq_one_letter_code
_entity_poly.pdbx_strand_id
1 'polypeptide(L)'
;MSILKQKVSLFSSYKDADPKTVMLYDFITSDKFKNEVDVIRSTNNKALRNSLKSRLPAITPSGLFNERRSISNLVKHTGLIQVDIDKQDNEHLKMCDIKEILKDIEQICFASYSVSGNGLFGLIEVSNPEKHKEHFLALEEDFKNDFNIIIDKSCKDVSRLRGYTFDDDFYINENALIYDQLIHPKEKTKHKPKVIKLIHESITKEDDFYKALEVIERNRLDITGSNEQWFDILCSIANEFGESGRGFAHVISQYSNLYDYSRCDKDYSRAINNSYSYSIGTFYYFLKQHLTA
;
A
#
# COMPACT_ATOMS: atom_id res chain seq x y z
N MET A 1 17.59 -1.45 -28.68
CA MET A 1 18.08 -2.51 -27.76
C MET A 1 16.90 -2.83 -26.85
N SER A 2 16.47 -4.10 -26.75
CA SER A 2 15.25 -4.46 -26.01
C SER A 2 15.28 -3.95 -24.56
N ILE A 3 14.25 -3.24 -24.12
CA ILE A 3 14.16 -2.65 -22.78
C ILE A 3 14.26 -3.69 -21.66
N LEU A 4 13.91 -4.95 -21.95
CA LEU A 4 14.02 -6.06 -21.01
C LEU A 4 15.48 -6.57 -20.82
N LYS A 5 16.43 -6.15 -21.66
CA LYS A 5 17.86 -6.52 -21.55
C LYS A 5 18.62 -5.60 -20.60
N GLN A 6 18.09 -5.44 -19.37
CA GLN A 6 18.71 -4.68 -18.28
C GLN A 6 19.32 -5.61 -17.23
N LYS A 7 20.38 -5.15 -16.57
CA LYS A 7 20.92 -5.81 -15.36
C LYS A 7 20.11 -5.40 -14.14
N VAL A 8 19.69 -6.37 -13.34
CA VAL A 8 18.95 -6.18 -12.08
C VAL A 8 19.62 -6.92 -10.93
N SER A 9 19.33 -6.51 -9.69
CA SER A 9 19.75 -7.28 -8.51
C SER A 9 18.93 -8.55 -8.36
N LEU A 10 19.61 -9.66 -8.12
CA LEU A 10 19.07 -11.00 -7.88
C LEU A 10 19.39 -11.42 -6.44
N PHE A 11 18.38 -11.91 -5.75
CA PHE A 11 18.44 -12.43 -4.40
C PHE A 11 18.12 -13.92 -4.45
N SER A 12 18.85 -14.73 -3.69
CA SER A 12 18.63 -16.19 -3.67
C SER A 12 17.27 -16.58 -3.05
N SER A 13 16.70 -15.70 -2.21
CA SER A 13 15.38 -15.85 -1.61
C SER A 13 14.82 -14.48 -1.16
N TYR A 14 13.56 -14.44 -0.72
CA TYR A 14 12.96 -13.22 -0.16
C TYR A 14 13.65 -12.69 1.11
N LYS A 15 14.37 -13.57 1.82
CA LYS A 15 15.08 -13.23 3.07
C LYS A 15 16.53 -12.86 2.83
N ASP A 16 17.04 -13.09 1.62
CA ASP A 16 18.40 -12.76 1.26
C ASP A 16 18.59 -11.24 1.18
N ALA A 17 19.74 -10.79 1.64
CA ALA A 17 20.13 -9.39 1.68
C ALA A 17 21.30 -9.09 0.73
N ASP A 18 21.95 -10.11 0.18
CA ASP A 18 23.14 -9.99 -0.66
C ASP A 18 22.77 -10.15 -2.16
N PRO A 19 22.82 -9.06 -2.95
CA PRO A 19 22.41 -9.09 -4.34
C PRO A 19 23.54 -9.61 -5.22
N LYS A 20 23.18 -10.54 -6.10
CA LYS A 20 23.93 -10.83 -7.31
C LYS A 20 23.36 -10.03 -8.48
N THR A 21 24.01 -10.08 -9.63
CA THR A 21 23.47 -9.47 -10.86
C THR A 21 22.97 -10.55 -11.80
N VAL A 22 21.81 -10.31 -12.43
CA VAL A 22 21.27 -11.14 -13.51
C VAL A 22 20.74 -10.25 -14.63
N MET A 23 20.63 -10.78 -15.84
CA MET A 23 19.88 -10.13 -16.91
C MET A 23 18.39 -10.31 -16.65
N LEU A 24 17.62 -9.23 -16.69
CA LEU A 24 16.19 -9.25 -16.43
C LEU A 24 15.46 -10.20 -17.37
N TYR A 25 15.69 -10.08 -18.69
CA TYR A 25 15.14 -10.97 -19.70
C TYR A 25 15.37 -12.45 -19.36
N ASP A 26 16.62 -12.84 -19.09
CA ASP A 26 16.96 -14.23 -18.75
C ASP A 26 16.24 -14.71 -17.48
N PHE A 27 16.00 -13.84 -16.50
CA PHE A 27 15.27 -14.21 -15.28
C PHE A 27 13.78 -14.42 -15.54
N ILE A 28 13.12 -13.50 -16.26
CA ILE A 28 11.66 -13.50 -16.46
C ILE A 28 11.19 -14.52 -17.51
N THR A 29 12.08 -14.97 -18.41
CA THR A 29 11.77 -15.99 -19.43
C THR A 29 12.34 -17.37 -19.08
N SER A 30 13.02 -17.53 -17.95
CA SER A 30 13.60 -18.81 -17.56
C SER A 30 12.53 -19.78 -17.08
N ASP A 31 12.72 -21.08 -17.36
CA ASP A 31 11.94 -22.21 -16.87
C ASP A 31 12.60 -22.95 -15.69
N LYS A 32 13.74 -22.44 -15.19
CA LYS A 32 14.62 -23.11 -14.23
C LYS A 32 13.93 -23.61 -12.95
N PHE A 33 12.91 -22.89 -12.47
CA PHE A 33 12.16 -23.29 -11.26
C PHE A 33 10.70 -23.63 -11.57
N LYS A 34 10.41 -24.08 -12.80
CA LYS A 34 9.05 -24.50 -13.22
C LYS A 34 8.46 -25.55 -12.27
N ASN A 35 9.24 -26.56 -11.89
CA ASN A 35 8.76 -27.62 -11.00
C ASN A 35 8.35 -27.08 -9.62
N GLU A 36 9.13 -26.15 -9.06
CA GLU A 36 8.82 -25.50 -7.78
C GLU A 36 7.56 -24.63 -7.89
N VAL A 37 7.38 -23.93 -9.02
CA VAL A 37 6.15 -23.17 -9.32
C VAL A 37 4.94 -24.10 -9.38
N ASP A 38 5.05 -25.25 -10.05
CA ASP A 38 3.97 -26.25 -10.17
C ASP A 38 3.59 -26.84 -8.80
N VAL A 39 4.58 -27.10 -7.93
CA VAL A 39 4.37 -27.50 -6.52
C VAL A 39 3.66 -26.40 -5.73
N ILE A 40 4.06 -25.13 -5.90
CA ILE A 40 3.41 -23.99 -5.23
C ILE A 40 1.94 -23.86 -5.65
N ARG A 41 1.64 -24.00 -6.95
CA ARG A 41 0.29 -23.88 -7.51
C ARG A 41 -0.65 -25.00 -7.04
N SER A 42 -0.12 -26.21 -6.88
CA SER A 42 -0.87 -27.38 -6.37
C SER A 42 -1.02 -27.41 -4.83
N THR A 43 -0.26 -26.58 -4.10
CA THR A 43 -0.31 -26.56 -2.64
C THR A 43 -1.54 -25.80 -2.13
N ASN A 44 -2.49 -26.47 -1.48
CA ASN A 44 -3.70 -25.85 -0.91
C ASN A 44 -3.47 -25.11 0.43
N ASN A 45 -2.51 -25.57 1.24
CA ASN A 45 -2.24 -24.95 2.53
C ASN A 45 -1.51 -23.59 2.35
N LYS A 46 -2.16 -22.50 2.76
CA LYS A 46 -1.65 -21.12 2.61
C LYS A 46 -0.28 -20.91 3.29
N ALA A 47 -0.09 -21.44 4.50
CA ALA A 47 1.17 -21.28 5.23
C ALA A 47 2.33 -22.01 4.54
N LEU A 48 2.09 -23.24 4.09
CA LEU A 48 3.07 -24.01 3.30
C LEU A 48 3.37 -23.33 1.97
N ARG A 49 2.35 -22.88 1.24
CA ARG A 49 2.50 -22.14 -0.02
C ARG A 49 3.36 -20.90 0.15
N ASN A 50 3.12 -20.11 1.19
CA ASN A 50 3.91 -18.92 1.50
C ASN A 50 5.37 -19.27 1.87
N SER A 51 5.57 -20.35 2.62
CA SER A 51 6.91 -20.84 2.94
C SER A 51 7.69 -21.23 1.68
N LEU A 52 7.07 -21.98 0.77
CA LEU A 52 7.66 -22.36 -0.52
C LEU A 52 7.98 -21.14 -1.39
N LYS A 53 7.02 -20.21 -1.54
CA LYS A 53 7.24 -18.93 -2.26
C LYS A 53 8.45 -18.17 -1.73
N SER A 54 8.63 -18.12 -0.41
CA SER A 54 9.72 -17.36 0.22
C SER A 54 11.12 -17.90 -0.10
N ARG A 55 11.23 -19.16 -0.54
CA ARG A 55 12.49 -19.84 -0.88
C ARG A 55 12.91 -19.62 -2.33
N LEU A 56 12.00 -19.16 -3.19
CA LEU A 56 12.33 -18.88 -4.58
C LEU A 56 13.19 -17.63 -4.71
N PRO A 57 14.07 -17.56 -5.73
CA PRO A 57 14.80 -16.35 -6.04
C PRO A 57 13.88 -15.17 -6.31
N ALA A 58 14.39 -13.97 -6.09
CA ALA A 58 13.67 -12.74 -6.36
C ALA A 58 14.61 -11.71 -6.98
N ILE A 59 14.06 -10.80 -7.79
CA ILE A 59 14.80 -9.67 -8.36
C ILE A 59 14.22 -8.34 -7.90
N THR A 60 14.93 -7.24 -8.15
CA THR A 60 14.36 -5.88 -8.13
C THR A 60 14.23 -5.37 -9.56
N PRO A 61 13.06 -5.50 -10.22
CA PRO A 61 12.93 -5.16 -11.64
C PRO A 61 13.30 -3.71 -11.95
N SER A 62 13.02 -2.80 -11.02
CA SER A 62 13.23 -1.37 -11.18
C SER A 62 14.68 -0.91 -11.00
N GLY A 63 15.57 -1.74 -10.45
CA GLY A 63 16.90 -1.26 -10.10
C GLY A 63 17.97 -2.31 -9.85
N LEU A 64 19.21 -1.87 -10.04
CA LEU A 64 20.43 -2.53 -9.61
C LEU A 64 20.91 -1.85 -8.33
N PHE A 65 21.14 -2.64 -7.28
CA PHE A 65 21.56 -2.20 -5.95
C PHE A 65 22.92 -2.80 -5.60
N ASN A 66 23.72 -2.03 -4.86
CA ASN A 66 24.94 -2.51 -4.21
C ASN A 66 24.63 -2.82 -2.74
N GLU A 67 25.00 -3.99 -2.24
CA GLU A 67 24.66 -4.43 -0.87
C GLU A 67 23.13 -4.49 -0.65
N ARG A 68 22.57 -3.76 0.32
CA ARG A 68 21.14 -3.88 0.66
C ARG A 68 20.23 -3.19 -0.36
N ARG A 69 19.00 -3.71 -0.50
CA ARG A 69 17.92 -3.05 -1.25
C ARG A 69 17.42 -1.81 -0.49
N SER A 70 17.97 -0.65 -0.81
CA SER A 70 17.50 0.64 -0.30
C SER A 70 17.82 1.72 -1.32
N ILE A 71 17.07 2.82 -1.29
CA ILE A 71 17.29 3.94 -2.21
C ILE A 71 18.73 4.48 -2.14
N SER A 72 19.35 4.48 -0.95
CA SER A 72 20.74 4.90 -0.74
C SER A 72 21.76 4.05 -1.48
N ASN A 73 21.37 2.82 -1.80
CA ASN A 73 22.21 1.78 -2.38
C ASN A 73 21.87 1.51 -3.85
N LEU A 74 20.96 2.31 -4.44
CA LEU A 74 20.59 2.22 -5.85
C LEU A 74 21.78 2.66 -6.72
N VAL A 75 22.33 1.71 -7.47
CA VAL A 75 23.41 1.96 -8.44
C VAL A 75 22.83 2.50 -9.75
N LYS A 76 21.74 1.89 -10.21
CA LYS A 76 21.10 2.25 -11.48
C LYS A 76 19.63 1.85 -11.48
N HIS A 77 18.75 2.78 -11.88
CA HIS A 77 17.37 2.46 -12.22
C HIS A 77 17.31 1.85 -13.63
N THR A 78 16.53 0.78 -13.84
CA THR A 78 16.47 0.07 -15.13
C THR A 78 15.69 0.83 -16.21
N GLY A 79 14.82 1.73 -15.79
CA GLY A 79 13.82 2.39 -16.62
C GLY A 79 12.46 1.68 -16.57
N LEU A 80 12.37 0.57 -15.83
CA LEU A 80 11.16 -0.21 -15.70
C LEU A 80 10.52 -0.03 -14.33
N ILE A 81 9.19 -0.03 -14.30
CA ILE A 81 8.37 -0.15 -13.10
C ILE A 81 7.59 -1.45 -13.19
N GLN A 82 7.48 -2.15 -12.06
CA GLN A 82 6.61 -3.31 -11.95
C GLN A 82 5.20 -2.91 -11.49
N VAL A 83 4.21 -3.58 -12.06
CA VAL A 83 2.81 -3.50 -11.63
C VAL A 83 2.35 -4.87 -11.18
N ASP A 84 1.82 -4.93 -9.97
CA ASP A 84 1.33 -6.17 -9.35
C ASP A 84 -0.16 -6.13 -9.19
N ILE A 85 -0.83 -7.19 -9.58
CA ILE A 85 -2.28 -7.29 -9.52
C ILE A 85 -2.63 -8.56 -8.76
N ASP A 86 -3.14 -8.37 -7.55
CA ASP A 86 -3.61 -9.46 -6.70
C ASP A 86 -5.12 -9.66 -6.87
N LYS A 87 -5.56 -10.93 -6.93
CA LYS A 87 -6.98 -11.27 -7.07
C LYS A 87 -7.85 -10.74 -5.95
N GLN A 88 -7.34 -10.68 -4.72
CA GLN A 88 -8.09 -10.21 -3.54
C GLN A 88 -8.51 -8.73 -3.66
N ASP A 89 -7.73 -7.92 -4.39
CA ASP A 89 -8.01 -6.50 -4.59
C ASP A 89 -8.83 -6.25 -5.87
N ASN A 90 -9.09 -7.32 -6.64
CA ASN A 90 -9.71 -7.29 -7.97
C ASN A 90 -10.76 -8.39 -8.14
N GLU A 91 -11.50 -8.73 -7.07
CA GLU A 91 -12.46 -9.85 -7.07
C GLU A 91 -13.61 -9.66 -8.07
N HIS A 92 -13.86 -8.42 -8.51
CA HIS A 92 -14.85 -8.06 -9.53
C HIS A 92 -14.42 -8.40 -10.96
N LEU A 93 -13.15 -8.78 -11.18
CA LEU A 93 -12.60 -9.14 -12.49
C LEU A 93 -11.95 -10.53 -12.44
N LYS A 94 -12.00 -11.26 -13.56
CA LYS A 94 -11.25 -12.51 -13.69
C LYS A 94 -9.81 -12.20 -14.07
N MET A 95 -8.85 -12.91 -13.48
CA MET A 95 -7.42 -12.71 -13.79
C MET A 95 -7.09 -13.01 -15.26
N CYS A 96 -7.83 -13.88 -15.94
CA CYS A 96 -7.66 -14.07 -17.39
C CYS A 96 -8.04 -12.81 -18.18
N ASP A 97 -9.15 -12.17 -17.83
CA ASP A 97 -9.63 -10.96 -18.51
C ASP A 97 -8.67 -9.79 -18.26
N ILE A 98 -8.15 -9.66 -17.04
CA ILE A 98 -7.08 -8.69 -16.73
C ILE A 98 -5.83 -8.97 -17.56
N LYS A 99 -5.45 -10.23 -17.75
CA LYS A 99 -4.27 -10.56 -18.56
C LYS A 99 -4.43 -10.12 -20.02
N GLU A 100 -5.63 -10.27 -20.59
CA GLU A 100 -5.92 -9.75 -21.94
C GLU A 100 -5.90 -8.23 -21.98
N ILE A 101 -6.48 -7.54 -20.98
CA ILE A 101 -6.38 -6.08 -20.86
C ILE A 101 -4.92 -5.62 -20.82
N LEU A 102 -4.06 -6.30 -20.05
CA LEU A 102 -2.63 -5.97 -20.00
C LEU A 102 -1.94 -6.11 -21.37
N LYS A 103 -2.36 -7.06 -22.21
CA LYS A 103 -1.80 -7.24 -23.56
C LYS A 103 -2.19 -6.08 -24.49
N ASP A 104 -3.36 -5.50 -24.27
CA ASP A 104 -3.89 -4.37 -25.07
C ASP A 104 -3.34 -3.00 -24.63
N ILE A 105 -2.76 -2.88 -23.44
CA ILE A 105 -2.10 -1.63 -22.98
C ILE A 105 -0.76 -1.48 -23.71
N GLU A 106 -0.65 -0.44 -24.54
CA GLU A 106 0.51 -0.19 -25.42
C GLU A 106 1.83 -0.01 -24.63
N GLN A 107 1.77 0.40 -23.36
CA GLN A 107 2.93 0.62 -22.49
C GLN A 107 3.40 -0.65 -21.75
N ILE A 108 2.64 -1.75 -21.78
CA ILE A 108 3.05 -3.02 -21.17
C ILE A 108 4.09 -3.70 -22.05
N CYS A 109 5.32 -3.84 -21.54
CA CYS A 109 6.41 -4.54 -22.24
C CYS A 109 6.54 -6.01 -21.83
N PHE A 110 6.00 -6.40 -20.66
CA PHE A 110 5.92 -7.78 -20.19
C PHE A 110 4.70 -7.98 -19.31
N ALA A 111 4.03 -9.14 -19.41
CA ALA A 111 3.02 -9.57 -18.44
C ALA A 111 3.03 -11.09 -18.24
N SER A 112 2.79 -11.54 -16.99
CA SER A 112 2.79 -12.96 -16.63
C SER A 112 1.92 -13.21 -15.40
N TYR A 113 1.41 -14.43 -15.25
CA TYR A 113 0.87 -14.88 -13.97
C TYR A 113 1.94 -14.86 -12.87
N SER A 114 1.50 -14.54 -11.65
CA SER A 114 2.31 -14.66 -10.44
C SER A 114 2.60 -16.13 -10.10
N VAL A 115 3.57 -16.34 -9.21
CA VAL A 115 4.02 -17.69 -8.82
C VAL A 115 2.89 -18.60 -8.35
N SER A 116 1.86 -18.06 -7.70
CA SER A 116 0.70 -18.85 -7.24
C SER A 116 -0.39 -19.04 -8.30
N GLY A 117 -0.27 -18.43 -9.49
CA GLY A 117 -1.30 -18.45 -10.54
C GLY A 117 -2.56 -17.63 -10.22
N ASN A 118 -2.59 -16.94 -9.07
CA ASN A 118 -3.76 -16.21 -8.56
C ASN A 118 -3.65 -14.68 -8.71
N GLY A 119 -2.60 -14.19 -9.37
CA GLY A 119 -2.40 -12.77 -9.61
C GLY A 119 -1.56 -12.59 -10.87
N LEU A 120 -1.34 -11.35 -11.25
CA LEU A 120 -0.55 -10.98 -12.42
C LEU A 120 0.59 -10.04 -12.01
N PHE A 121 1.61 -10.02 -12.85
CA PHE A 121 2.75 -9.13 -12.75
C PHE A 121 3.05 -8.60 -14.15
N GLY A 122 3.22 -7.28 -14.26
CA GLY A 122 3.60 -6.60 -15.49
C GLY A 122 4.81 -5.68 -15.32
N LEU A 123 5.43 -5.32 -16.45
CA LEU A 123 6.51 -4.34 -16.52
C LEU A 123 6.18 -3.24 -17.53
N ILE A 124 6.47 -2.00 -17.15
CA ILE A 124 6.24 -0.79 -17.95
C ILE A 124 7.53 0.03 -17.99
N GLU A 125 7.93 0.50 -19.17
CA GLU A 125 9.03 1.45 -19.33
C GLU A 125 8.55 2.88 -19.04
N VAL A 126 9.35 3.65 -18.30
CA VAL A 126 9.00 5.03 -17.91
C VAL A 126 10.02 6.05 -18.40
N SER A 127 9.55 7.24 -18.77
CA SER A 127 10.37 8.32 -19.34
C SER A 127 11.37 8.93 -18.36
N ASN A 128 11.06 8.92 -17.05
CA ASN A 128 11.81 9.59 -15.99
C ASN A 128 12.09 8.62 -14.83
N PRO A 129 13.09 7.74 -14.95
CA PRO A 129 13.51 6.78 -13.92
C PRO A 129 13.68 7.37 -12.51
N GLU A 130 14.14 8.61 -12.43
CA GLU A 130 14.35 9.37 -11.19
C GLU A 130 13.04 9.76 -10.49
N LYS A 131 11.92 9.75 -11.22
CA LYS A 131 10.57 10.04 -10.74
C LYS A 131 9.73 8.77 -10.61
N HIS A 132 10.36 7.67 -10.20
CA HIS A 132 9.74 6.34 -10.09
C HIS A 132 8.39 6.37 -9.35
N LYS A 133 8.34 7.10 -8.22
CA LYS A 133 7.14 7.16 -7.39
C LYS A 133 6.01 7.92 -8.09
N GLU A 134 6.32 9.04 -8.73
CA GLU A 134 5.37 9.87 -9.46
C GLU A 134 4.79 9.14 -10.67
N HIS A 135 5.64 8.40 -11.39
CA HIS A 135 5.21 7.49 -12.46
C HIS A 135 4.28 6.41 -11.92
N PHE A 136 4.66 5.76 -10.81
CA PHE A 136 3.81 4.72 -10.21
C PHE A 136 2.44 5.26 -9.78
N LEU A 137 2.37 6.48 -9.24
CA LEU A 137 1.11 7.09 -8.83
C LEU A 137 0.21 7.39 -10.03
N ALA A 138 0.80 7.83 -11.15
CA ALA A 138 0.07 8.01 -12.41
C ALA A 138 -0.47 6.67 -12.92
N LEU A 139 0.37 5.63 -12.94
CA LEU A 139 -0.04 4.28 -13.30
C LEU A 139 -1.16 3.77 -12.39
N GLU A 140 -1.12 4.05 -11.09
CA GLU A 140 -2.18 3.67 -10.16
C GLU A 140 -3.53 4.31 -10.52
N GLU A 141 -3.55 5.60 -10.87
CA GLU A 141 -4.77 6.29 -11.29
C GLU A 141 -5.25 5.79 -12.65
N ASP A 142 -4.39 5.64 -13.64
CA ASP A 142 -4.76 5.18 -14.99
C ASP A 142 -5.30 3.74 -14.95
N PHE A 143 -4.62 2.83 -14.24
CA PHE A 143 -5.11 1.45 -14.06
C PHE A 143 -6.49 1.42 -13.43
N LYS A 144 -6.73 2.29 -12.45
CA LYS A 144 -8.01 2.35 -11.74
C LYS A 144 -9.11 3.00 -12.57
N ASN A 145 -8.82 4.11 -13.25
CA ASN A 145 -9.82 4.91 -13.94
C ASN A 145 -10.21 4.30 -15.30
N ASP A 146 -9.23 3.78 -16.04
CA ASP A 146 -9.45 3.33 -17.42
C ASP A 146 -9.85 1.86 -17.48
N PHE A 147 -9.37 1.05 -16.53
CA PHE A 147 -9.56 -0.41 -16.56
C PHE A 147 -10.24 -0.97 -15.31
N ASN A 148 -10.49 -0.13 -14.29
CA ASN A 148 -10.98 -0.57 -12.97
C ASN A 148 -10.11 -1.66 -12.33
N ILE A 149 -8.79 -1.63 -12.58
CA ILE A 149 -7.79 -2.54 -12.03
C ILE A 149 -7.09 -1.84 -10.87
N ILE A 150 -6.93 -2.54 -9.74
CA ILE A 150 -6.16 -2.09 -8.58
C ILE A 150 -4.78 -2.76 -8.60
N ILE A 151 -3.72 -1.95 -8.61
CA ILE A 151 -2.33 -2.40 -8.53
C ILE A 151 -1.76 -2.28 -7.11
N ASP A 152 -0.82 -3.16 -6.70
CA ASP A 152 -0.19 -3.13 -5.37
C ASP A 152 0.62 -1.85 -5.18
N LYS A 153 0.07 -0.95 -4.34
CA LYS A 153 0.65 0.31 -3.86
C LYS A 153 2.09 0.24 -3.38
N SER A 154 2.59 -0.94 -3.02
CA SER A 154 3.96 -1.15 -2.57
C SER A 154 4.98 -1.07 -3.71
N CYS A 155 4.53 -1.23 -4.96
CA CYS A 155 5.39 -1.18 -6.14
C CYS A 155 5.90 0.23 -6.48
N LYS A 156 5.41 1.28 -5.79
CA LYS A 156 6.01 2.63 -5.79
C LYS A 156 7.42 2.72 -5.18
N ASP A 157 7.85 1.66 -4.50
CA ASP A 157 9.20 1.55 -3.94
C ASP A 157 10.13 0.90 -4.99
N VAL A 158 11.15 1.65 -5.41
CA VAL A 158 12.17 1.16 -6.38
C VAL A 158 12.87 -0.12 -5.92
N SER A 159 12.92 -0.38 -4.61
CA SER A 159 13.56 -1.55 -4.01
C SER A 159 12.65 -2.78 -3.91
N ARG A 160 11.42 -2.70 -4.45
CA ARG A 160 10.42 -3.75 -4.35
C ARG A 160 10.87 -5.03 -5.06
N LEU A 161 10.81 -6.14 -4.32
CA LEU A 161 11.13 -7.47 -4.83
C LEU A 161 10.02 -8.04 -5.72
N ARG A 162 10.43 -8.76 -6.76
CA ARG A 162 9.61 -9.67 -7.58
C ARG A 162 10.13 -11.08 -7.42
N GLY A 163 9.34 -11.96 -6.82
CA GLY A 163 9.67 -13.38 -6.77
C GLY A 163 9.62 -14.01 -8.15
N TYR A 164 10.43 -15.04 -8.35
CA TYR A 164 10.42 -15.86 -9.55
C TYR A 164 9.01 -16.41 -9.82
N THR A 165 8.64 -16.45 -11.10
CA THR A 165 7.41 -17.06 -11.60
C THR A 165 7.70 -17.74 -12.93
N PHE A 166 6.83 -18.65 -13.33
CA PHE A 166 6.84 -19.29 -14.64
C PHE A 166 5.43 -19.30 -15.21
N ASP A 167 5.29 -18.91 -16.48
CA ASP A 167 4.02 -18.86 -17.21
C ASP A 167 4.31 -19.26 -18.67
N ASP A 168 3.72 -20.35 -19.15
CA ASP A 168 3.89 -20.79 -20.54
C ASP A 168 3.30 -19.79 -21.55
N ASP A 169 2.42 -18.89 -21.09
CA ASP A 169 1.73 -17.88 -21.88
C ASP A 169 2.14 -16.45 -21.46
N PHE A 170 3.39 -16.22 -21.04
CA PHE A 170 3.83 -14.84 -20.77
C PHE A 170 3.72 -13.97 -22.03
N TYR A 171 3.47 -12.68 -21.84
CA TYR A 171 3.41 -11.67 -22.90
C TYR A 171 4.69 -10.85 -22.91
N ILE A 172 5.21 -10.56 -24.11
CA ILE A 172 6.31 -9.60 -24.34
C ILE A 172 5.93 -8.69 -25.50
N ASN A 173 6.14 -7.39 -25.32
CA ASN A 173 6.06 -6.38 -26.37
C ASN A 173 7.37 -5.60 -26.42
N GLU A 174 8.20 -5.86 -27.43
CA GLU A 174 9.47 -5.14 -27.61
C GLU A 174 9.29 -3.71 -28.14
N ASN A 175 8.09 -3.37 -28.61
CA ASN A 175 7.72 -2.06 -29.15
C ASN A 175 6.77 -1.31 -28.21
N ALA A 176 6.74 -1.67 -26.92
CA ALA A 176 5.90 -1.00 -25.94
C ALA A 176 6.22 0.50 -25.90
N LEU A 177 5.18 1.33 -25.80
CA LEU A 177 5.35 2.78 -25.69
C LEU A 177 5.89 3.13 -24.30
N ILE A 178 6.75 4.15 -24.26
CA ILE A 178 7.26 4.67 -22.99
C ILE A 178 6.14 5.41 -22.28
N TYR A 179 5.91 5.08 -21.01
CA TYR A 179 4.97 5.79 -20.16
C TYR A 179 5.60 7.10 -19.67
N ASP A 180 4.94 8.22 -19.94
CA ASP A 180 5.47 9.57 -19.71
C ASP A 180 4.63 10.41 -18.73
N GLN A 181 3.54 9.87 -18.21
CA GLN A 181 2.68 10.58 -17.27
C GLN A 181 3.27 10.62 -15.88
N LEU A 182 3.10 11.76 -15.21
CA LEU A 182 3.61 12.00 -13.87
C LEU A 182 2.51 12.56 -13.00
N ILE A 183 2.15 11.83 -11.96
CA ILE A 183 1.41 12.40 -10.85
C ILE A 183 2.44 12.77 -9.83
N HIS A 184 2.73 14.07 -9.79
CA HIS A 184 3.31 14.62 -8.59
C HIS A 184 2.29 14.33 -7.48
N PRO A 185 2.63 13.49 -6.48
CA PRO A 185 1.80 13.45 -5.28
C PRO A 185 1.70 14.91 -4.92
N LYS A 186 0.46 15.46 -4.86
CA LYS A 186 0.24 16.85 -4.46
C LYS A 186 1.27 17.07 -3.39
N GLU A 187 2.21 18.00 -3.63
CA GLU A 187 3.08 18.38 -2.55
C GLU A 187 2.09 18.51 -1.39
N LYS A 188 2.42 17.94 -0.22
CA LYS A 188 1.86 18.58 0.95
C LYS A 188 2.42 19.98 0.79
N THR A 189 1.67 20.84 0.09
CA THR A 189 1.94 22.24 0.01
C THR A 189 1.97 22.50 1.48
N LYS A 190 3.16 22.81 1.96
CA LYS A 190 3.30 23.53 3.19
C LYS A 190 2.71 24.93 2.93
N HIS A 191 1.51 25.04 2.34
CA HIS A 191 0.40 25.82 2.86
C HIS A 191 0.10 25.32 4.29
N LYS A 192 1.12 25.44 5.15
CA LYS A 192 0.89 26.06 6.43
C LYS A 192 0.20 27.38 6.07
N PRO A 193 -1.05 27.64 6.46
CA PRO A 193 -1.46 29.01 6.65
C PRO A 193 -0.35 29.66 7.48
N LYS A 194 0.15 30.84 7.09
CA LYS A 194 1.24 31.55 7.78
C LYS A 194 1.03 31.66 9.31
N VAL A 195 -0.19 31.44 9.78
CA VAL A 195 -0.59 31.25 11.17
C VAL A 195 0.20 30.13 11.90
N ILE A 196 0.51 29.00 11.26
CA ILE A 196 1.09 27.81 11.93
C ILE A 196 2.57 27.99 12.32
N LYS A 197 3.30 28.95 11.74
CA LYS A 197 4.72 29.17 12.11
C LYS A 197 4.88 29.91 13.44
N LEU A 198 3.87 30.66 13.87
CA LEU A 198 3.85 31.34 15.19
C LEU A 198 3.38 30.41 16.32
N ILE A 199 2.65 29.33 15.99
CA ILE A 199 2.14 28.38 17.00
C ILE A 199 3.17 27.30 17.33
N HIS A 200 4.19 27.08 16.49
CA HIS A 200 5.18 26.03 16.77
C HIS A 200 6.29 26.44 17.74
N GLU A 201 6.23 27.65 18.29
CA GLU A 201 7.12 28.14 19.34
C GLU A 201 6.47 28.13 20.74
N SER A 202 5.23 27.65 20.85
CA SER A 202 4.61 27.33 22.13
C SER A 202 3.42 26.38 21.95
N ILE A 203 3.22 25.46 22.89
CA ILE A 203 1.98 24.71 23.20
C ILE A 203 2.06 23.17 22.98
N THR A 204 1.51 22.45 23.96
CA THR A 204 1.64 21.03 24.33
C THR A 204 0.62 20.10 23.66
N LYS A 205 0.75 18.77 23.84
CA LYS A 205 -0.09 17.68 23.27
C LYS A 205 -1.61 17.86 23.37
N GLU A 206 -2.11 18.66 24.32
CA GLU A 206 -3.55 18.93 24.49
C GLU A 206 -4.15 19.70 23.30
N ASP A 207 -3.35 20.56 22.64
CA ASP A 207 -3.81 21.39 21.52
C ASP A 207 -4.20 20.59 20.27
N ASP A 208 -3.66 19.39 20.10
CA ASP A 208 -3.94 18.54 18.93
C ASP A 208 -5.29 17.84 19.05
N PHE A 209 -5.72 17.53 20.28
CA PHE A 209 -7.02 16.90 20.52
C PHE A 209 -8.18 17.88 20.29
N TYR A 210 -8.07 19.13 20.79
CA TYR A 210 -9.11 20.14 20.57
C TYR A 210 -9.28 20.49 19.09
N LYS A 211 -8.18 20.51 18.31
CA LYS A 211 -8.26 20.68 16.85
C LYS A 211 -8.97 19.51 16.17
N ALA A 212 -8.73 18.29 16.63
CA ALA A 212 -9.45 17.12 16.12
C ALA A 212 -10.94 17.18 16.47
N LEU A 213 -11.30 17.64 17.66
CA LEU A 213 -12.68 17.86 18.07
C LEU A 213 -13.38 18.91 17.20
N GLU A 214 -12.71 20.04 16.92
CA GLU A 214 -13.23 21.10 16.04
C GLU A 214 -13.52 20.57 14.63
N VAL A 215 -12.67 19.68 14.10
CA VAL A 215 -12.89 19.04 12.79
C VAL A 215 -14.14 18.15 12.82
N ILE A 216 -14.34 17.38 13.88
CA ILE A 216 -15.52 16.52 14.04
C ILE A 216 -16.79 17.38 14.13
N GLU A 217 -16.79 18.44 14.93
CA GLU A 217 -17.94 19.32 15.12
C GLU A 217 -18.29 20.09 13.85
N ARG A 218 -17.28 20.68 13.20
CA ARG A 218 -17.45 21.48 11.97
C ARG A 218 -18.02 20.65 10.82
N ASN A 219 -17.58 19.40 10.70
CA ASN A 219 -17.98 18.52 9.59
C ASN A 219 -19.07 17.51 9.98
N ARG A 220 -19.51 17.52 11.24
CA ARG A 220 -20.51 16.59 11.81
C ARG A 220 -20.18 15.12 11.51
N LEU A 221 -18.94 14.73 11.77
CA LEU A 221 -18.44 13.40 11.44
C LEU A 221 -18.88 12.38 12.48
N ASP A 222 -19.57 11.33 12.04
CA ASP A 222 -19.77 10.14 12.85
C ASP A 222 -18.57 9.19 12.69
N ILE A 223 -17.68 9.20 13.69
CA ILE A 223 -16.51 8.30 13.77
C ILE A 223 -16.77 7.08 14.66
N THR A 224 -17.99 6.93 15.19
CA THR A 224 -18.29 5.98 16.26
C THR A 224 -18.62 4.57 15.75
N GLY A 225 -19.16 4.46 14.54
CA GLY A 225 -19.39 3.18 13.87
C GLY A 225 -20.22 2.19 14.70
N SER A 226 -19.64 1.02 15.01
CA SER A 226 -20.30 -0.05 15.76
C SER A 226 -20.30 0.21 17.29
N ASN A 227 -21.08 -0.55 18.05
CA ASN A 227 -21.06 -0.48 19.53
C ASN A 227 -19.65 -0.72 20.13
N GLU A 228 -18.88 -1.60 19.51
CA GLU A 228 -17.51 -1.93 19.95
C GLU A 228 -16.56 -0.77 19.66
N GLN A 229 -16.57 -0.27 18.41
CA GLN A 229 -15.77 0.90 18.02
C GLN A 229 -16.10 2.14 18.85
N TRP A 230 -17.39 2.39 19.07
CA TRP A 230 -17.83 3.50 19.90
C TRP A 230 -17.27 3.38 21.33
N PHE A 231 -17.37 2.20 21.93
CA PHE A 231 -16.83 1.98 23.27
C PHE A 231 -15.30 2.07 23.33
N ASP A 232 -14.58 1.59 22.32
CA ASP A 232 -13.12 1.75 22.20
C ASP A 232 -12.70 3.22 22.19
N ILE A 233 -13.46 4.08 21.48
CA ILE A 233 -13.25 5.53 21.46
C ILE A 233 -13.47 6.11 22.87
N LEU A 234 -14.56 5.74 23.55
CA LEU A 234 -14.84 6.19 24.92
C LEU A 234 -13.70 5.81 25.87
N CYS A 235 -13.20 4.57 25.81
CA CYS A 235 -12.04 4.13 26.58
C CYS A 235 -10.77 4.91 26.28
N SER A 236 -10.53 5.24 25.01
CA SER A 236 -9.35 6.03 24.62
C SER A 236 -9.36 7.45 25.18
N ILE A 237 -10.53 8.10 25.23
CA ILE A 237 -10.71 9.44 25.81
C ILE A 237 -10.62 9.38 27.33
N ALA A 238 -11.25 8.37 27.96
CA ALA A 238 -11.20 8.16 29.41
C ALA A 238 -9.76 7.93 29.91
N ASN A 239 -8.95 7.17 29.17
CA ASN A 239 -7.55 6.91 29.56
C ASN A 239 -6.63 8.14 29.41
N GLU A 240 -6.92 9.04 28.47
CA GLU A 240 -6.12 10.25 28.26
C GLU A 240 -6.55 11.40 29.19
N PHE A 241 -7.86 11.60 29.37
CA PHE A 241 -8.41 12.80 30.01
C PHE A 241 -9.22 12.51 31.29
N GLY A 242 -9.41 11.25 31.66
CA GLY A 242 -10.22 10.86 32.81
C GLY A 242 -11.64 11.44 32.76
N GLU A 243 -12.14 11.87 33.91
CA GLU A 243 -13.46 12.48 34.05
C GLU A 243 -13.62 13.78 33.23
N SER A 244 -12.54 14.55 33.08
CA SER A 244 -12.54 15.78 32.27
C SER A 244 -12.84 15.51 30.79
N GLY A 245 -12.62 14.29 30.30
CA GLY A 245 -12.93 13.90 28.92
C GLY A 245 -14.41 13.60 28.64
N ARG A 246 -15.26 13.57 29.67
CA ARG A 246 -16.69 13.21 29.52
C ARG A 246 -17.42 14.11 28.53
N GLY A 247 -17.15 15.42 28.59
CA GLY A 247 -17.71 16.37 27.63
C GLY A 247 -17.33 16.03 26.18
N PHE A 248 -16.07 15.64 25.94
CA PHE A 248 -15.59 15.27 24.62
C PHE A 248 -16.24 13.99 24.11
N ALA A 249 -16.44 13.00 24.98
CA ALA A 249 -17.18 11.80 24.64
C ALA A 249 -18.59 12.13 24.14
N HIS A 250 -19.32 13.02 24.80
CA HIS A 250 -20.64 13.46 24.33
C HIS A 250 -20.57 14.21 23.00
N VAL A 251 -19.62 15.13 22.83
CA VAL A 251 -19.44 15.91 21.59
C VAL A 251 -19.14 15.00 20.39
N ILE A 252 -18.30 13.98 20.57
CA ILE A 252 -17.97 13.03 19.52
C ILE A 252 -19.15 12.08 19.24
N SER A 253 -19.83 11.65 20.29
CA SER A 253 -20.89 10.65 20.18
C SER A 253 -22.18 11.23 19.60
N GLN A 254 -22.43 12.53 19.70
CA GLN A 254 -23.72 13.15 19.30
C GLN A 254 -24.09 12.94 17.82
N TYR A 255 -23.14 12.62 16.96
CA TYR A 255 -23.36 12.35 15.54
C TYR A 255 -23.67 10.89 15.23
N SER A 256 -23.55 10.01 16.23
CA SER A 256 -23.85 8.58 16.12
C SER A 256 -25.34 8.30 16.17
N ASN A 257 -25.80 7.35 15.34
CA ASN A 257 -27.14 6.78 15.45
C ASN A 257 -27.34 5.95 16.73
N LEU A 258 -26.26 5.60 17.44
CA LEU A 258 -26.28 4.83 18.69
C LEU A 258 -26.36 5.73 19.93
N TYR A 259 -26.28 7.05 19.74
CA TYR A 259 -26.16 8.01 20.83
C TYR A 259 -27.46 8.17 21.61
N ASP A 260 -27.35 7.93 22.90
CA ASP A 260 -28.28 8.36 23.92
C ASP A 260 -27.45 8.98 25.05
N TYR A 261 -27.89 10.11 25.60
CA TYR A 261 -27.12 10.85 26.60
C TYR A 261 -26.86 9.99 27.84
N SER A 262 -27.89 9.33 28.38
CA SER A 262 -27.79 8.51 29.60
C SER A 262 -26.91 7.28 29.37
N ARG A 263 -27.04 6.67 28.19
CA ARG A 263 -26.19 5.55 27.77
C ARG A 263 -24.73 5.97 27.66
N CYS A 264 -24.43 7.06 26.95
CA CYS A 264 -23.07 7.57 26.78
C CYS A 264 -22.43 7.87 28.15
N ASP A 265 -23.18 8.50 29.05
CA ASP A 265 -22.71 8.82 30.40
C ASP A 265 -22.37 7.56 31.22
N LYS A 266 -23.24 6.54 31.14
CA LYS A 266 -23.02 5.25 31.80
C LYS A 266 -21.83 4.50 31.22
N ASP A 267 -21.70 4.43 29.90
CA ASP A 267 -20.61 3.74 29.23
C ASP A 267 -19.27 4.47 29.45
N TYR A 268 -19.26 5.80 29.49
CA TYR A 268 -18.05 6.57 29.84
C TYR A 268 -17.63 6.38 31.30
N SER A 269 -18.59 6.35 32.24
CA SER A 269 -18.31 5.99 33.64
C SER A 269 -17.76 4.57 33.75
N ARG A 270 -18.24 3.62 32.93
CA ARG A 270 -17.67 2.27 32.84
C ARG A 270 -16.23 2.29 32.32
N ALA A 271 -15.94 3.14 31.32
CA ALA A 271 -14.62 3.29 30.73
C ALA A 271 -13.60 3.86 31.73
N ILE A 272 -13.99 4.82 32.59
CA ILE A 272 -13.12 5.36 33.64
C ILE A 272 -12.85 4.34 34.75
N ASN A 273 -13.90 3.64 35.18
CA ASN A 273 -13.81 2.76 36.36
C ASN A 273 -13.08 1.43 36.10
N ASN A 274 -12.77 1.10 34.85
CA ASN A 274 -12.10 -0.14 34.47
C ASN A 274 -10.87 0.16 33.62
N SER A 275 -9.75 -0.49 33.91
CA SER A 275 -8.48 -0.27 33.20
C SER A 275 -8.45 -1.02 31.86
N TYR A 276 -9.12 -0.48 30.84
CA TYR A 276 -9.05 -1.02 29.47
C TYR A 276 -7.76 -0.58 28.76
N SER A 277 -7.19 -1.45 27.92
CA SER A 277 -5.89 -1.23 27.25
C SER A 277 -6.01 -0.45 25.93
N TYR A 278 -6.56 0.77 25.99
CA TYR A 278 -6.65 1.68 24.84
C TYR A 278 -5.84 2.96 25.07
N SER A 279 -5.30 3.54 24.00
CA SER A 279 -4.62 4.84 24.05
C SER A 279 -5.36 5.85 23.19
N ILE A 280 -5.09 7.15 23.36
CA ILE A 280 -5.68 8.20 22.53
C ILE A 280 -5.42 7.99 21.02
N GLY A 281 -4.42 7.18 20.65
CA GLY A 281 -4.19 6.74 19.27
C GLY A 281 -5.39 6.03 18.62
N THR A 282 -6.23 5.35 19.42
CA THR A 282 -7.46 4.69 18.93
C THR A 282 -8.46 5.70 18.39
N PHE A 283 -8.67 6.83 19.08
CA PHE A 283 -9.50 7.94 18.59
C PHE A 283 -8.97 8.49 17.26
N TYR A 284 -7.67 8.78 17.19
CA TYR A 284 -7.06 9.31 15.97
C TYR A 284 -7.07 8.32 14.79
N TYR A 285 -7.00 7.02 15.08
CA TYR A 285 -7.11 5.97 14.07
C TYR A 285 -8.49 6.01 13.39
N PHE A 286 -9.56 6.02 14.17
CA PHE A 286 -10.92 6.08 13.61
C PHE A 286 -11.21 7.41 12.92
N LEU A 287 -10.80 8.55 13.51
CA LEU A 287 -10.94 9.84 12.86
C LEU A 287 -10.24 9.89 11.49
N LYS A 288 -9.04 9.31 11.38
CA LYS A 288 -8.29 9.27 10.12
C LYS A 288 -8.99 8.45 9.05
N GLN A 289 -9.63 7.33 9.39
CA GLN A 289 -10.36 6.52 8.41
C GLN A 289 -11.48 7.31 7.72
N HIS A 290 -12.20 8.16 8.47
CA HIS A 290 -13.28 8.99 7.95
C HIS A 290 -12.82 10.23 7.16
N LEU A 291 -11.57 10.66 7.34
CA LEU A 291 -10.99 11.77 6.56
C LEU A 291 -10.35 11.30 5.24
N THR A 292 -10.22 9.99 5.06
CA THR A 292 -9.64 9.37 3.86
C THR A 292 -10.66 8.61 3.01
N ALA A 293 -11.91 8.53 3.49
CA ALA A 293 -13.07 8.02 2.76
C ALA A 293 -13.78 9.18 2.04
#